data_AF-A0A438MX65-F1
#
_entry.id   AF-A0A438MX65-F1
#
_cell.length_a   1.000
_cell.length_b   1.000
_cell.length_c   1.000
_cell.angle_alpha   90.00
_cell.angle_beta   90.00
_cell.angle_gamma   90.00
#
_symmetry.space_group_name_H-M   'P 1'
#
loop_
_entity.id
_entity.type
_entity.pdbx_description
1 polymer ?
#
loop_
_entity_poly.entity_id
_entity_poly.type
_entity_poly.pdbx_seq_one_letter_code
_entity_poly.pdbx_strand_id
1 'polypeptide(L)'
;MVSEIPQTNGTGPAGHTPTTTPTPTSTPPNILVFGVGSIGAVYLYQLQKAGCRVTAVCRSNYTAVKESGFTLHSVRFGTQKYKPDHVIRSVAECPKDVDYDFVVVCSKSFPGSRPSLADMIRPAIRETQAHTAILLAQNGIEIEQEVADAFPQNPILSGVVYLPAVQTDQGTIEYPEMMNLLEIGTYPSDAPAWHKEAAQRMADLMIQGGGGAKVLDDIQIARWSKLIMNAAWNPIGALTLTTDGDFLNTSDPYAYELSWAVMMEIVDLATKLGIPGVTRQVAETRFAVTKERAETGNGRQMSMLQDVLQARPFEVEAILGNPVRLGHFKMPMTIIRGSRVSGGATIKQGPTFTGEVYADPILFKAEEGININHLLEVKIGSGWVCDKGGEPQRLNVGDIVWAPAGTTHWHGADDGSLMAHLAISHGKTTWLDPVTDEEYNAKNAAKV
;
A
#
# COMPACT_ATOMS: atom_id res chain seq x y z
N MET A 1 -52.77 14.40 15.45
CA MET A 1 -53.33 14.57 16.79
C MET A 1 -54.41 13.52 17.00
N VAL A 2 -54.14 12.63 17.96
CA VAL A 2 -55.00 11.74 18.79
C VAL A 2 -56.33 11.19 18.23
N SER A 3 -56.44 9.86 18.19
CA SER A 3 -57.61 9.13 18.74
C SER A 3 -57.24 7.68 19.13
N GLU A 4 -57.57 7.30 20.36
CA GLU A 4 -57.42 5.97 21.00
C GLU A 4 -58.68 5.07 20.83
N ILE A 5 -58.59 3.85 21.42
CA ILE A 5 -59.63 3.00 22.06
C ILE A 5 -59.85 1.64 21.32
N PRO A 6 -60.14 0.45 21.95
CA PRO A 6 -59.81 -0.16 23.26
C PRO A 6 -59.33 -1.65 23.18
N GLN A 7 -58.93 -2.23 24.33
CA GLN A 7 -58.70 -3.69 24.53
C GLN A 7 -59.99 -4.50 24.74
N THR A 8 -60.01 -5.77 24.30
CA THR A 8 -60.83 -6.86 24.89
C THR A 8 -60.10 -8.22 24.85
N ASN A 9 -60.51 -9.12 25.76
CA ASN A 9 -59.79 -10.24 26.35
C ASN A 9 -59.85 -11.58 25.60
N GLY A 10 -58.80 -12.41 25.76
CA GLY A 10 -58.95 -13.75 26.36
C GLY A 10 -58.65 -15.03 25.54
N THR A 11 -57.72 -15.83 26.10
CA THR A 11 -57.61 -17.32 26.18
C THR A 11 -56.31 -17.95 25.61
N GLY A 12 -55.47 -18.50 26.49
CA GLY A 12 -54.19 -19.22 26.19
C GLY A 12 -54.40 -20.73 25.91
N PRO A 13 -53.41 -21.65 26.05
CA PRO A 13 -52.05 -21.52 26.61
C PRO A 13 -50.92 -22.26 25.82
N ALA A 14 -49.64 -21.95 26.10
CA ALA A 14 -48.54 -22.94 26.20
C ALA A 14 -47.26 -22.22 26.65
N GLY A 15 -46.64 -22.74 27.71
CA GLY A 15 -45.49 -22.14 28.36
C GLY A 15 -44.29 -21.92 27.43
N HIS A 16 -43.65 -20.77 27.57
CA HIS A 16 -42.27 -20.58 27.19
C HIS A 16 -41.48 -20.34 28.47
N THR A 17 -40.64 -21.31 28.77
CA THR A 17 -39.52 -21.23 29.71
C THR A 17 -38.72 -19.96 29.42
N PRO A 18 -38.32 -19.16 30.44
CA PRO A 18 -37.44 -18.03 30.19
C PRO A 18 -36.12 -18.60 29.65
N THR A 19 -35.78 -18.21 28.42
CA THR A 19 -34.46 -18.44 27.85
C THR A 19 -33.46 -17.79 28.80
N THR A 20 -32.74 -18.63 29.54
CA THR A 20 -31.61 -18.24 30.37
C THR A 20 -30.66 -17.44 29.51
N THR A 21 -30.53 -16.14 29.80
CA THR A 21 -29.44 -15.32 29.31
C THR A 21 -28.14 -16.07 29.59
N PRO A 22 -27.33 -16.42 28.58
CA PRO A 22 -26.09 -17.11 28.84
C PRO A 22 -25.22 -16.20 29.69
N THR A 23 -24.85 -16.69 30.86
CA THR A 23 -23.89 -16.05 31.75
C THR A 23 -22.58 -15.88 30.96
N PRO A 24 -21.99 -14.67 30.85
CA PRO A 24 -20.73 -14.49 30.16
C PRO A 24 -19.64 -15.15 31.01
N THR A 25 -19.34 -16.40 30.69
CA THR A 25 -18.31 -17.23 31.34
C THR A 25 -17.05 -17.33 30.48
N SER A 26 -16.93 -16.57 29.39
CA SER A 26 -15.72 -16.58 28.57
C SER A 26 -14.73 -15.52 29.05
N THR A 27 -13.50 -15.94 29.32
CA THR A 27 -12.35 -15.06 29.48
C THR A 27 -12.26 -14.09 28.28
N PRO A 28 -11.95 -12.79 28.50
CA PRO A 28 -11.81 -11.82 27.41
C PRO A 28 -10.81 -12.30 26.34
N PRO A 29 -11.11 -12.16 25.03
CA PRO A 29 -10.16 -12.48 23.98
C PRO A 29 -8.87 -11.67 24.10
N ASN A 30 -7.73 -12.32 23.91
CA ASN A 30 -6.42 -11.66 23.92
C ASN A 30 -6.01 -11.33 22.48
N ILE A 31 -5.77 -10.05 22.21
CA ILE A 31 -5.41 -9.56 20.88
C ILE A 31 -4.04 -8.89 20.94
N LEU A 32 -3.14 -9.27 20.04
CA LEU A 32 -1.91 -8.53 19.81
C LEU A 32 -2.08 -7.64 18.59
N VAL A 33 -1.83 -6.34 18.74
CA VAL A 33 -1.82 -5.39 17.61
C VAL A 33 -0.37 -5.04 17.29
N PHE A 34 0.12 -5.55 16.16
CA PHE A 34 1.47 -5.32 15.67
C PHE A 34 1.53 -4.07 14.79
N GLY A 35 2.18 -3.00 15.28
CA GLY A 35 2.26 -1.73 14.57
C GLY A 35 1.12 -0.78 14.94
N VAL A 36 1.17 -0.21 16.15
CA VAL A 36 0.13 0.70 16.66
C VAL A 36 0.41 2.15 16.27
N GLY A 37 0.43 2.42 14.97
CA GLY A 37 0.41 3.78 14.41
C GLY A 37 -1.02 4.31 14.29
N SER A 38 -1.32 5.01 13.19
CA SER A 38 -2.64 5.60 12.93
C SER A 38 -3.78 4.57 12.93
N ILE A 39 -3.70 3.55 12.06
CA ILE A 39 -4.74 2.52 11.95
C ILE A 39 -4.78 1.65 13.21
N GLY A 40 -3.61 1.17 13.66
CA GLY A 40 -3.51 0.27 14.80
C GLY A 40 -4.07 0.88 16.09
N ALA A 41 -3.90 2.18 16.32
CA ALA A 41 -4.48 2.86 17.49
C ALA A 41 -6.01 2.86 17.46
N VAL A 42 -6.62 3.16 16.31
CA VAL A 42 -8.09 3.15 16.18
C VAL A 42 -8.65 1.73 16.28
N TYR A 43 -7.95 0.71 15.76
CA TYR A 43 -8.34 -0.69 15.91
C TYR A 43 -8.18 -1.18 17.36
N LEU A 44 -7.11 -0.77 18.03
CA LEU A 44 -6.92 -1.05 19.45
C LEU A 44 -8.07 -0.50 20.29
N TYR A 45 -8.48 0.75 20.05
CA TYR A 45 -9.64 1.34 20.72
C TYR A 45 -10.91 0.51 20.51
N GLN A 46 -11.21 0.14 19.26
CA GLN A 46 -12.40 -0.66 18.93
C GLN A 46 -12.36 -2.03 19.62
N LEU A 47 -11.23 -2.72 19.59
CA LEU A 47 -11.07 -4.04 20.21
C LEU A 47 -11.23 -3.97 21.74
N GLN A 48 -10.67 -2.94 22.40
CA GLN A 48 -10.89 -2.73 23.83
C GLN A 48 -12.37 -2.43 24.14
N LYS A 49 -13.06 -1.66 23.27
CA LYS A 49 -14.50 -1.38 23.43
C LYS A 49 -15.37 -2.63 23.22
N ALA A 50 -14.90 -3.59 22.42
CA ALA A 50 -15.51 -4.91 22.29
C ALA A 50 -15.25 -5.83 23.51
N GLY A 51 -14.48 -5.37 24.50
CA GLY A 51 -14.15 -6.12 25.70
C GLY A 51 -12.93 -7.04 25.56
N CYS A 52 -12.09 -6.85 24.54
CA CYS A 52 -10.84 -7.58 24.38
C CYS A 52 -9.72 -7.03 25.28
N ARG A 53 -8.76 -7.87 25.64
CA ARG A 53 -7.47 -7.46 26.21
C ARG A 53 -6.48 -7.25 25.09
N VAL A 54 -5.87 -6.07 25.01
CA VAL A 54 -5.03 -5.71 23.86
C VAL A 54 -3.58 -5.46 24.27
N THR A 55 -2.68 -6.23 23.67
CA THR A 55 -1.23 -5.98 23.68
C THR A 55 -0.84 -5.12 22.48
N ALA A 56 -0.32 -3.93 22.73
CA ALA A 56 0.17 -3.00 21.71
C ALA A 56 1.68 -3.18 21.48
N VAL A 57 2.07 -3.45 20.23
CA VAL A 57 3.48 -3.40 19.81
C VAL A 57 3.77 -2.03 19.21
N CYS A 58 4.48 -1.21 19.98
CA CYS A 58 4.81 0.17 19.65
C CYS A 58 6.31 0.32 19.44
N ARG A 59 6.76 0.96 18.35
CA ARG A 59 8.19 1.23 18.11
C ARG A 59 8.54 2.69 18.40
N SER A 60 8.22 3.58 17.47
CA SER A 60 8.53 5.01 17.55
C SER A 60 7.72 5.73 18.64
N ASN A 61 6.48 5.33 18.86
CA ASN A 61 5.58 5.91 19.86
C ASN A 61 5.61 5.20 21.22
N TYR A 62 6.48 4.21 21.42
CA TYR A 62 6.48 3.37 22.62
C TYR A 62 6.50 4.17 23.92
N THR A 63 7.44 5.11 24.06
CA THR A 63 7.63 5.85 25.32
C THR A 63 6.36 6.65 25.64
N ALA A 64 5.87 7.43 24.67
CA ALA A 64 4.66 8.24 24.83
C ALA A 64 3.43 7.39 25.17
N VAL A 65 3.22 6.28 24.47
CA VAL A 65 2.07 5.39 24.69
C VAL A 65 2.18 4.64 26.01
N LYS A 66 3.39 4.21 26.41
CA LYS A 66 3.61 3.53 27.69
C LYS A 66 3.34 4.45 28.88
N GLU A 67 3.70 5.73 28.77
CA GLU A 67 3.48 6.71 29.83
C GLU A 67 2.01 7.18 29.84
N SER A 68 1.53 7.68 28.70
CA SER A 68 0.30 8.49 28.61
C SER A 68 -0.84 7.83 27.83
N GLY A 69 -0.61 6.69 27.18
CA GLY A 69 -1.59 6.05 26.30
C GLY A 69 -1.78 6.80 24.98
N PHE A 70 -2.97 6.66 24.39
CA PHE A 70 -3.38 7.35 23.17
C PHE A 70 -4.43 8.43 23.46
N THR A 71 -4.36 9.51 22.69
CA THR A 71 -5.46 10.46 22.51
C THR A 71 -5.97 10.34 21.07
N LEU A 72 -7.27 10.05 20.92
CA LEU A 72 -7.94 9.93 19.62
C LEU A 72 -8.95 11.07 19.48
N HIS A 73 -8.73 11.94 18.50
CA HIS A 73 -9.67 12.96 18.08
C HIS A 73 -10.46 12.43 16.89
N SER A 74 -11.68 11.94 17.13
CA SER A 74 -12.50 11.31 16.11
C SER A 74 -13.84 12.00 15.92
N VAL A 75 -14.24 12.23 14.68
CA VAL A 75 -15.62 12.65 14.37
C VAL A 75 -16.62 11.54 14.71
N ARG A 76 -16.22 10.27 14.53
CA ARG A 76 -17.05 9.10 14.80
C ARG A 76 -17.18 8.77 16.28
N PHE A 77 -16.06 8.79 17.01
CA PHE A 77 -15.99 8.32 18.40
C PHE A 77 -15.88 9.46 19.43
N GLY A 78 -15.85 10.72 19.00
CA GLY A 78 -15.49 11.85 19.84
C GLY A 78 -14.02 11.84 20.25
N THR A 79 -13.66 12.71 21.19
CA THR A 79 -12.31 12.73 21.79
C THR A 79 -12.20 11.66 22.87
N GLN A 80 -11.26 10.73 22.69
CA GLN A 80 -11.05 9.59 23.59
C GLN A 80 -9.61 9.57 24.11
N LYS A 81 -9.46 9.17 25.38
CA LYS A 81 -8.15 8.83 25.97
C LYS A 81 -8.21 7.40 26.48
N TYR A 82 -7.26 6.58 26.07
CA TYR A 82 -7.24 5.15 26.39
C TYR A 82 -5.81 4.63 26.41
N LYS A 83 -5.59 3.53 27.13
CA LYS A 83 -4.28 2.90 27.26
C LYS A 83 -4.41 1.41 26.93
N PRO A 84 -3.48 0.85 26.14
CA PRO A 84 -3.42 -0.60 25.94
C PRO A 84 -3.23 -1.34 27.26
N ASP A 85 -3.75 -2.56 27.36
CA ASP A 85 -3.56 -3.43 28.53
C ASP A 85 -2.07 -3.77 28.72
N HIS A 86 -1.35 -3.98 27.61
CA HIS A 86 0.10 -4.13 27.60
C HIS A 86 0.72 -3.28 26.48
N VAL A 87 1.88 -2.68 26.73
CA VAL A 87 2.65 -1.91 25.74
C VAL A 87 4.07 -2.45 25.70
N ILE A 88 4.46 -3.02 24.56
CA ILE A 88 5.77 -3.67 24.35
C ILE A 88 6.48 -3.07 23.13
N ARG A 89 7.82 -3.12 23.11
CA ARG A 89 8.59 -2.61 21.95
C ARG A 89 8.69 -3.62 20.81
N SER A 90 8.71 -4.89 21.18
CA SER A 90 8.87 -6.01 20.25
C SER A 90 8.04 -7.20 20.73
N VAL A 91 7.66 -8.08 19.81
CA VAL A 91 6.88 -9.28 20.13
C VAL A 91 7.65 -10.25 21.03
N ALA A 92 9.00 -10.15 21.07
CA ALA A 92 9.82 -10.92 22.00
C ALA A 92 9.55 -10.58 23.48
N GLU A 93 8.93 -9.45 23.77
CA GLU A 93 8.50 -9.04 25.12
C GLU A 93 7.08 -9.49 25.47
N CYS A 94 6.40 -10.25 24.59
CA CYS A 94 5.07 -10.77 24.88
C CYS A 94 5.05 -11.56 26.20
N PRO A 95 4.00 -11.39 27.04
CA PRO A 95 3.84 -12.18 28.25
C PRO A 95 3.85 -13.69 27.92
N LYS A 96 4.67 -14.46 28.64
CA LYS A 96 4.87 -15.89 28.40
C LYS A 96 3.66 -16.77 28.77
N ASP A 97 2.71 -16.20 29.49
CA ASP A 97 1.49 -16.83 29.98
C ASP A 97 0.25 -16.39 29.22
N VAL A 98 0.41 -15.53 28.20
CA VAL A 98 -0.70 -15.05 27.37
C VAL A 98 -0.69 -15.76 26.02
N ASP A 99 -1.81 -16.42 25.76
CA ASP A 99 -2.16 -17.01 24.47
C ASP A 99 -3.06 -16.03 23.72
N TYR A 100 -2.66 -15.63 22.52
CA TYR A 100 -3.42 -14.70 21.68
C TYR A 100 -4.43 -15.42 20.79
N ASP A 101 -5.67 -14.95 20.79
CA ASP A 101 -6.70 -15.36 19.83
C ASP A 101 -6.42 -14.79 18.44
N PHE A 102 -5.92 -13.56 18.40
CA PHE A 102 -5.60 -12.86 17.16
C PHE A 102 -4.28 -12.07 17.24
N VAL A 103 -3.56 -12.07 16.13
CA VAL A 103 -2.47 -11.14 15.83
C VAL A 103 -2.93 -10.23 14.69
N VAL A 104 -3.13 -8.95 14.97
CA VAL A 104 -3.59 -7.93 14.02
C VAL A 104 -2.40 -7.09 13.57
N VAL A 105 -1.98 -7.28 12.31
CA VAL A 105 -0.86 -6.57 11.70
C VAL A 105 -1.35 -5.27 11.06
N CYS A 106 -1.01 -4.16 11.70
CA CYS A 106 -1.29 -2.79 11.26
C CYS A 106 -0.02 -2.00 10.90
N SER A 107 1.17 -2.63 10.98
CA SER A 107 2.41 -2.05 10.47
C SER A 107 2.36 -1.91 8.95
N LYS A 108 3.18 -1.02 8.39
CA LYS A 108 3.36 -0.97 6.94
C LYS A 108 3.99 -2.25 6.38
N SER A 109 3.63 -2.58 5.15
CA SER A 109 4.18 -3.72 4.43
C SER A 109 5.46 -3.35 3.70
N PHE A 110 6.54 -4.06 4.02
CA PHE A 110 7.84 -3.95 3.34
C PHE A 110 8.29 -5.36 2.91
N PRO A 111 7.68 -5.92 1.84
CA PRO A 111 8.09 -7.22 1.29
C PRO A 111 9.61 -7.30 1.06
N GLY A 112 10.21 -8.43 1.43
CA GLY A 112 11.66 -8.64 1.31
C GLY A 112 12.50 -8.04 2.45
N SER A 113 11.89 -7.36 3.41
CA SER A 113 12.60 -6.88 4.60
C SER A 113 13.17 -8.04 5.46
N ARG A 114 14.23 -7.72 6.21
CA ARG A 114 14.88 -8.63 7.16
C ARG A 114 15.06 -7.90 8.50
N PRO A 115 14.55 -8.44 9.63
CA PRO A 115 13.72 -9.65 9.73
C PRO A 115 12.41 -9.52 8.93
N SER A 116 11.90 -10.66 8.44
CA SER A 116 10.63 -10.71 7.70
C SER A 116 9.44 -10.40 8.63
N LEU A 117 8.24 -10.14 8.08
CA LEU A 117 7.07 -9.94 8.93
C LEU A 117 6.80 -11.18 9.78
N ALA A 118 6.91 -12.36 9.15
CA ALA A 118 6.75 -13.64 9.81
C ALA A 118 7.75 -13.81 10.97
N ASP A 119 9.03 -13.46 10.78
CA ASP A 119 10.05 -13.53 11.84
C ASP A 119 9.70 -12.61 13.01
N MET A 120 9.21 -11.40 12.71
CA MET A 120 8.86 -10.42 13.74
C MET A 120 7.67 -10.84 14.60
N ILE A 121 6.65 -11.49 14.03
CA ILE A 121 5.44 -11.89 14.76
C ILE A 121 5.51 -13.30 15.37
N ARG A 122 6.45 -14.14 14.91
CA ARG A 122 6.62 -15.53 15.38
C ARG A 122 6.63 -15.68 16.90
N PRO A 123 7.28 -14.80 17.71
CA PRO A 123 7.29 -14.98 19.16
C PRO A 123 5.90 -14.93 19.84
N ALA A 124 4.88 -14.37 19.19
CA ALA A 124 3.50 -14.37 19.70
C ALA A 124 2.66 -15.56 19.25
N ILE A 125 3.16 -16.37 18.33
CA ILE A 125 2.42 -17.49 17.73
C ILE A 125 3.16 -18.77 18.08
N ARG A 126 2.70 -19.45 19.12
CA ARG A 126 3.30 -20.69 19.59
C ARG A 126 2.87 -21.85 18.69
N GLU A 127 3.73 -22.86 18.53
CA GLU A 127 3.42 -24.05 17.73
C GLU A 127 2.16 -24.79 18.21
N THR A 128 1.86 -24.72 19.51
CA THR A 128 0.67 -25.33 20.12
C THR A 128 -0.62 -24.51 19.91
N GLN A 129 -0.53 -23.33 19.29
CA GLN A 129 -1.66 -22.40 19.08
C GLN A 129 -2.06 -22.31 17.61
N ALA A 130 -2.44 -23.44 17.01
CA ALA A 130 -3.01 -23.46 15.66
C ALA A 130 -4.30 -22.60 15.52
N HIS A 131 -4.93 -22.20 16.63
CA HIS A 131 -6.14 -21.38 16.64
C HIS A 131 -5.87 -19.86 16.56
N THR A 132 -4.63 -19.39 16.76
CA THR A 132 -4.32 -17.96 16.67
C THR A 132 -4.48 -17.49 15.23
N ALA A 133 -5.41 -16.58 14.97
CA ALA A 133 -5.65 -16.06 13.64
C ALA A 133 -4.83 -14.78 13.38
N ILE A 134 -4.25 -14.67 12.19
CA ILE A 134 -3.35 -13.57 11.82
C ILE A 134 -4.07 -12.69 10.80
N LEU A 135 -4.41 -11.46 11.17
CA LEU A 135 -5.04 -10.48 10.29
C LEU A 135 -4.00 -9.52 9.70
N LEU A 136 -3.86 -9.51 8.38
CA LEU A 136 -3.02 -8.58 7.64
C LEU A 136 -3.83 -7.37 7.17
N ALA A 137 -3.81 -6.29 7.94
CA ALA A 137 -4.51 -5.03 7.68
C ALA A 137 -3.61 -3.99 6.97
N GLN A 138 -2.77 -4.46 6.04
CA GLN A 138 -1.79 -3.65 5.32
C GLN A 138 -2.27 -3.35 3.88
N ASN A 139 -1.76 -2.27 3.28
CA ASN A 139 -2.07 -1.97 1.88
C ASN A 139 -1.29 -2.86 0.92
N GLY A 140 -1.74 -2.87 -0.34
CA GLY A 140 -1.11 -3.63 -1.41
C GLY A 140 -1.73 -5.01 -1.62
N ILE A 141 -1.07 -5.77 -2.48
CA ILE A 141 -1.41 -7.15 -2.87
C ILE A 141 -0.20 -8.06 -2.64
N GLU A 142 -0.38 -9.38 -2.67
CA GLU A 142 0.71 -10.37 -2.51
C GLU A 142 1.51 -10.16 -1.20
N ILE A 143 0.81 -9.90 -0.09
CA ILE A 143 1.41 -9.72 1.24
C ILE A 143 1.21 -10.95 2.14
N GLU A 144 0.32 -11.85 1.73
CA GLU A 144 -0.16 -12.97 2.54
C GLU A 144 0.77 -14.18 2.49
N GLN A 145 1.37 -14.47 1.33
CA GLN A 145 2.07 -15.73 1.07
C GLN A 145 3.23 -15.97 2.06
N GLU A 146 4.07 -14.96 2.34
CA GLU A 146 5.18 -15.08 3.30
C GLU A 146 4.69 -15.51 4.69
N VAL A 147 3.54 -14.98 5.12
CA VAL A 147 2.95 -15.30 6.42
C VAL A 147 2.28 -16.67 6.39
N ALA A 148 1.58 -17.01 5.30
CA ALA A 148 0.96 -18.32 5.13
C ALA A 148 1.98 -19.47 5.13
N ASP A 149 3.11 -19.29 4.45
CA ASP A 149 4.21 -20.26 4.43
C ASP A 149 4.84 -20.45 5.82
N ALA A 150 4.93 -19.37 6.59
CA ALA A 150 5.51 -19.37 7.92
C ALA A 150 4.60 -19.95 9.02
N PHE A 151 3.28 -19.90 8.82
CA PHE A 151 2.26 -20.32 9.79
C PHE A 151 1.15 -21.17 9.11
N PRO A 152 1.49 -22.34 8.53
CA PRO A 152 0.56 -23.11 7.69
C PRO A 152 -0.63 -23.73 8.45
N GLN A 153 -0.58 -23.74 9.79
CA GLN A 153 -1.64 -24.28 10.64
C GLN A 153 -2.57 -23.20 11.20
N ASN A 154 -2.29 -21.92 10.93
CA ASN A 154 -3.00 -20.79 11.52
C ASN A 154 -3.95 -20.16 10.48
N PRO A 155 -5.11 -19.64 10.91
CA PRO A 155 -5.95 -18.83 10.03
C PRO A 155 -5.22 -17.58 9.56
N ILE A 156 -4.98 -17.48 8.25
CA ILE A 156 -4.50 -16.25 7.63
C ILE A 156 -5.71 -15.46 7.13
N LEU A 157 -5.90 -14.29 7.72
CA LEU A 157 -6.96 -13.35 7.38
C LEU A 157 -6.33 -12.16 6.65
N SER A 158 -6.96 -11.78 5.56
CA SER A 158 -6.55 -10.63 4.78
C SER A 158 -7.56 -9.50 4.98
N GLY A 159 -7.07 -8.27 5.17
CA GLY A 159 -7.90 -7.11 5.45
C GLY A 159 -7.68 -5.94 4.47
N VAL A 160 -8.78 -5.34 4.01
CA VAL A 160 -8.80 -4.09 3.24
C VAL A 160 -9.37 -2.98 4.12
N VAL A 161 -8.51 -2.05 4.51
CA VAL A 161 -8.85 -0.98 5.46
C VAL A 161 -9.30 0.29 4.73
N TYR A 162 -10.50 0.78 5.07
CA TYR A 162 -11.01 2.10 4.71
C TYR A 162 -11.21 2.92 5.98
N LEU A 163 -10.11 3.53 6.46
CA LEU A 163 -10.08 4.29 7.70
C LEU A 163 -9.05 5.45 7.58
N PRO A 164 -9.50 6.69 7.39
CA PRO A 164 -8.67 7.90 7.25
C PRO A 164 -8.16 8.42 8.59
N ALA A 165 -7.27 7.68 9.26
CA ALA A 165 -6.61 8.17 10.47
C ALA A 165 -5.17 8.57 10.20
N VAL A 166 -4.71 9.62 10.88
CA VAL A 166 -3.34 10.10 10.83
C VAL A 166 -2.82 10.25 12.26
N GLN A 167 -1.57 9.85 12.48
CA GLN A 167 -0.91 10.11 13.75
C GLN A 167 -0.13 11.42 13.58
N THR A 168 -0.55 12.46 14.30
CA THR A 168 0.04 13.81 14.25
C THR A 168 1.21 13.94 15.21
N ASP A 169 1.11 13.33 16.40
CA ASP A 169 2.16 13.26 17.42
C ASP A 169 2.30 11.85 17.99
N GLN A 170 3.34 11.60 18.77
CA GLN A 170 3.52 10.30 19.44
C GLN A 170 2.36 10.03 20.42
N GLY A 171 1.45 9.14 20.03
CA GLY A 171 0.24 8.81 20.81
C GLY A 171 -1.00 9.65 20.49
N THR A 172 -0.92 10.63 19.57
CA THR A 172 -2.07 11.47 19.19
C THR A 172 -2.55 11.12 17.79
N ILE A 173 -3.83 10.79 17.66
CA ILE A 173 -4.46 10.32 16.43
C ILE A 173 -5.58 11.28 16.02
N GLU A 174 -5.49 11.81 14.82
CA GLU A 174 -6.55 12.55 14.15
C GLU A 174 -7.34 11.60 13.25
N TYR A 175 -8.66 11.60 13.41
CA TYR A 175 -9.58 10.79 12.64
C TYR A 175 -10.82 11.63 12.24
N PRO A 176 -10.66 12.49 11.21
CA PRO A 176 -11.61 13.57 10.90
C PRO A 176 -12.83 13.13 10.08
N GLU A 177 -13.00 11.84 9.77
CA GLU A 177 -14.10 11.37 8.91
C GLU A 177 -14.90 10.24 9.57
N MET A 178 -16.14 10.06 9.13
CA MET A 178 -17.02 8.98 9.61
C MET A 178 -16.68 7.60 9.03
N MET A 179 -15.93 7.56 7.92
CA MET A 179 -15.59 6.35 7.17
C MET A 179 -14.81 5.37 8.06
N ASN A 180 -15.42 4.21 8.35
CA ASN A 180 -14.83 3.14 9.14
C ASN A 180 -15.28 1.80 8.56
N LEU A 181 -14.45 1.17 7.74
CA LEU A 181 -14.76 -0.15 7.20
C LEU A 181 -13.50 -1.01 7.09
N LEU A 182 -13.56 -2.20 7.68
CA LEU A 182 -12.65 -3.31 7.43
C LEU A 182 -13.38 -4.36 6.58
N GLU A 183 -13.00 -4.49 5.31
CA GLU A 183 -13.36 -5.70 4.58
C GLU A 183 -12.34 -6.80 4.91
N ILE A 184 -12.82 -8.00 5.24
CA ILE A 184 -11.99 -9.10 5.71
C ILE A 184 -12.37 -10.40 5.01
N GLY A 185 -11.40 -11.26 4.73
CA GLY A 185 -11.65 -12.63 4.28
C GLY A 185 -10.44 -13.50 4.51
N THR A 186 -10.56 -14.80 4.25
CA THR A 186 -9.45 -15.74 4.43
C THR A 186 -8.48 -15.69 3.25
N TYR A 187 -7.21 -16.01 3.51
CA TYR A 187 -6.24 -16.37 2.48
C TYR A 187 -5.77 -17.81 2.71
N PRO A 188 -5.90 -18.71 1.73
CA PRO A 188 -6.65 -18.54 0.48
C PRO A 188 -8.17 -18.42 0.72
N SER A 189 -8.95 -18.06 -0.32
CA SER A 189 -10.41 -17.87 -0.23
C SER A 189 -11.17 -19.20 0.00
N ASP A 190 -10.58 -20.32 -0.40
CA ASP A 190 -11.06 -21.68 -0.17
C ASP A 190 -10.56 -22.32 1.14
N ALA A 191 -10.00 -21.50 2.05
CA ALA A 191 -9.57 -21.96 3.36
C ALA A 191 -10.70 -22.68 4.14
N PRO A 192 -10.34 -23.58 5.09
CA PRO A 192 -11.31 -24.35 5.86
C PRO A 192 -12.35 -23.49 6.58
N ALA A 193 -13.54 -24.06 6.83
CA ALA A 193 -14.66 -23.35 7.46
C ALA A 193 -14.29 -22.64 8.78
N TRP A 194 -13.45 -23.27 9.60
CA TRP A 194 -13.01 -22.69 10.87
C TRP A 194 -12.08 -21.46 10.71
N HIS A 195 -11.37 -21.31 9.58
CA HIS A 195 -10.67 -20.05 9.24
C HIS A 195 -11.69 -18.95 8.93
N LYS A 196 -12.77 -19.29 8.22
CA LYS A 196 -13.86 -18.35 7.89
C LYS A 196 -14.61 -17.93 9.15
N GLU A 197 -14.81 -18.84 10.11
CA GLU A 197 -15.31 -18.52 11.44
C GLU A 197 -14.39 -17.54 12.18
N ALA A 198 -13.06 -17.69 12.08
CA ALA A 198 -12.12 -16.72 12.64
C ALA A 198 -12.25 -15.33 11.99
N ALA A 199 -12.46 -15.26 10.66
CA ALA A 199 -12.75 -14.00 9.96
C ALA A 199 -14.04 -13.35 10.48
N GLN A 200 -15.10 -14.14 10.66
CA GLN A 200 -16.37 -13.66 11.19
C GLN A 200 -16.23 -13.16 12.63
N ARG A 201 -15.55 -13.92 13.52
CA ARG A 201 -15.28 -13.48 14.90
C ARG A 201 -14.55 -12.15 14.95
N MET A 202 -13.53 -11.94 14.11
CA MET A 202 -12.83 -10.66 14.04
C MET A 202 -13.75 -9.54 13.55
N ALA A 203 -14.58 -9.78 12.53
CA ALA A 203 -15.55 -8.79 12.06
C ALA A 203 -16.56 -8.41 13.17
N ASP A 204 -17.06 -9.39 13.91
CA ASP A 204 -18.00 -9.17 15.02
C ASP A 204 -17.35 -8.32 16.13
N LEU A 205 -16.09 -8.59 16.49
CA LEU A 205 -15.35 -7.79 17.46
C LEU A 205 -15.18 -6.34 16.99
N MET A 206 -14.85 -6.11 15.71
CA MET A 206 -14.73 -4.76 15.16
C MET A 206 -16.07 -4.01 15.20
N ILE A 207 -17.18 -4.69 14.86
CA ILE A 207 -18.53 -4.11 14.91
C ILE A 207 -18.94 -3.80 16.35
N GLN A 208 -18.72 -4.73 17.29
CA GLN A 208 -19.00 -4.54 18.71
C GLN A 208 -18.19 -3.37 19.31
N GLY A 209 -16.98 -3.12 18.78
CA GLY A 209 -16.15 -1.97 19.10
C GLY A 209 -16.64 -0.62 18.56
N GLY A 210 -17.76 -0.60 17.82
CA GLY A 210 -18.32 0.58 17.17
C GLY A 210 -17.77 0.84 15.76
N GLY A 211 -16.98 -0.08 15.22
CA GLY A 211 -16.45 -0.06 13.86
C GLY A 211 -17.44 -0.53 12.80
N GLY A 212 -16.99 -0.51 11.55
CA GLY A 212 -17.62 -1.24 10.45
C GLY A 212 -16.72 -2.38 9.99
N ALA A 213 -17.30 -3.57 9.79
CA ALA A 213 -16.60 -4.69 9.19
C ALA A 213 -17.52 -5.48 8.26
N LYS A 214 -16.94 -6.12 7.24
CA LYS A 214 -17.66 -6.98 6.29
C LYS A 214 -16.78 -8.16 5.91
N VAL A 215 -17.31 -9.38 6.10
CA VAL A 215 -16.65 -10.60 5.61
C VAL A 215 -16.95 -10.80 4.13
N LEU A 216 -15.94 -11.10 3.33
CA LEU A 216 -16.03 -11.39 1.91
C LEU A 216 -15.61 -12.83 1.62
N ASP A 217 -16.28 -13.48 0.67
CA ASP A 217 -15.93 -14.82 0.20
C ASP A 217 -14.54 -14.85 -0.43
N ASP A 218 -14.23 -13.83 -1.24
CA ASP A 218 -12.92 -13.60 -1.82
C ASP A 218 -12.48 -12.15 -1.58
N ILE A 219 -11.59 -11.99 -0.60
CA ILE A 219 -10.99 -10.71 -0.24
C ILE A 219 -10.02 -10.18 -1.29
N GLN A 220 -9.49 -11.03 -2.17
CA GLN A 220 -8.56 -10.60 -3.22
C GLN A 220 -9.24 -9.64 -4.20
N ILE A 221 -10.53 -9.84 -4.49
CA ILE A 221 -11.32 -8.91 -5.33
C ILE A 221 -11.30 -7.49 -4.75
N ALA A 222 -11.50 -7.36 -3.43
CA ALA A 222 -11.48 -6.06 -2.76
C ALA A 222 -10.08 -5.45 -2.70
N ARG A 223 -9.03 -6.26 -2.48
CA ARG A 223 -7.63 -5.81 -2.50
C ARG A 223 -7.25 -5.22 -3.85
N TRP A 224 -7.50 -5.97 -4.92
CA TRP A 224 -7.23 -5.52 -6.29
C TRP A 224 -8.08 -4.31 -6.66
N SER A 225 -9.35 -4.29 -6.25
CA SER A 225 -10.23 -3.12 -6.46
C SER A 225 -9.70 -1.85 -5.76
N LYS A 226 -9.14 -1.97 -4.55
CA LYS A 226 -8.47 -0.86 -3.86
C LYS A 226 -7.14 -0.50 -4.52
N LEU A 227 -6.41 -1.50 -5.01
CA LEU A 227 -5.13 -1.32 -5.68
C LEU A 227 -5.24 -0.41 -6.91
N ILE A 228 -6.34 -0.48 -7.67
CA ILE A 228 -6.60 0.43 -8.81
C ILE A 228 -6.28 1.88 -8.40
N MET A 229 -6.85 2.35 -7.27
CA MET A 229 -6.63 3.72 -6.80
C MET A 229 -5.26 3.92 -6.18
N ASN A 230 -4.79 2.98 -5.36
CA ASN A 230 -3.51 3.11 -4.67
C ASN A 230 -2.33 3.14 -5.64
N ALA A 231 -2.36 2.35 -6.71
CA ALA A 231 -1.29 2.29 -7.70
C ALA A 231 -1.15 3.60 -8.49
N ALA A 232 -2.25 4.32 -8.73
CA ALA A 232 -2.22 5.62 -9.38
C ALA A 232 -1.92 6.75 -8.38
N TRP A 233 -2.79 6.95 -7.38
CA TRP A 233 -2.78 8.18 -6.58
C TRP A 233 -1.70 8.23 -5.52
N ASN A 234 -1.29 7.09 -4.95
CA ASN A 234 -0.23 7.12 -3.93
C ASN A 234 1.13 7.58 -4.51
N PRO A 235 1.67 6.98 -5.59
CA PRO A 235 2.95 7.45 -6.15
C PRO A 235 2.85 8.83 -6.81
N ILE A 236 1.74 9.14 -7.51
CA ILE A 236 1.55 10.47 -8.09
C ILE A 236 1.59 11.54 -7.00
N GLY A 237 0.82 11.36 -5.92
CA GLY A 237 0.84 12.29 -4.80
C GLY A 237 2.22 12.38 -4.14
N ALA A 238 2.90 11.26 -3.95
CA ALA A 238 4.24 11.21 -3.36
C ALA A 238 5.31 11.93 -4.20
N LEU A 239 5.28 11.78 -5.53
CA LEU A 239 6.24 12.40 -6.45
C LEU A 239 5.97 13.88 -6.69
N THR A 240 4.71 14.28 -6.72
CA THR A 240 4.30 15.65 -7.03
C THR A 240 4.14 16.52 -5.79
N LEU A 241 4.09 15.91 -4.61
CA LEU A 241 3.78 16.56 -3.33
C LEU A 241 2.41 17.25 -3.32
N THR A 242 1.45 16.72 -4.07
CA THR A 242 0.09 17.26 -4.20
C THR A 242 -0.98 16.25 -3.79
N THR A 243 -2.16 16.75 -3.44
CA THR A 243 -3.33 15.89 -3.20
C THR A 243 -3.85 15.28 -4.51
N ASP A 244 -4.70 14.24 -4.43
CA ASP A 244 -5.31 13.63 -5.61
C ASP A 244 -6.11 14.65 -6.46
N GLY A 245 -6.91 15.49 -5.79
CA GLY A 245 -7.69 16.55 -6.44
C GLY A 245 -6.84 17.69 -7.00
N ASP A 246 -5.83 18.16 -6.26
CA ASP A 246 -4.95 19.24 -6.74
C ASP A 246 -4.18 18.79 -7.98
N PHE A 247 -3.61 17.57 -7.97
CA PHE A 247 -2.93 17.01 -9.13
C PHE A 247 -3.84 16.98 -10.36
N LEU A 248 -5.08 16.50 -10.18
CA LEU A 248 -6.04 16.39 -11.28
C LEU A 248 -6.37 17.76 -11.90
N ASN A 249 -6.34 18.83 -11.10
CA ASN A 249 -6.57 20.21 -11.55
C ASN A 249 -5.33 20.87 -12.20
N THR A 250 -4.14 20.26 -12.18
CA THR A 250 -2.91 20.91 -12.68
C THR A 250 -2.84 21.03 -14.20
N SER A 251 -3.27 20.01 -14.96
CA SER A 251 -3.06 19.93 -16.41
C SER A 251 -4.08 18.99 -17.07
N ASP A 252 -5.22 19.53 -17.49
CA ASP A 252 -6.23 18.81 -18.28
C ASP A 252 -5.81 18.80 -19.78
N PRO A 253 -5.80 17.63 -20.48
CA PRO A 253 -6.21 16.30 -20.03
C PRO A 253 -5.08 15.43 -19.45
N TYR A 254 -3.84 15.90 -19.43
CA TYR A 254 -2.68 15.06 -19.08
C TYR A 254 -2.79 14.39 -17.69
N ALA A 255 -3.16 15.14 -16.65
CA ALA A 255 -3.28 14.60 -15.28
C ALA A 255 -4.36 13.50 -15.20
N TYR A 256 -5.47 13.69 -15.92
CA TYR A 256 -6.50 12.68 -16.07
C TYR A 256 -6.00 11.46 -16.84
N GLU A 257 -5.40 11.68 -18.02
CA GLU A 257 -4.90 10.59 -18.89
C GLU A 257 -3.86 9.73 -18.18
N LEU A 258 -2.90 10.34 -17.47
CA LEU A 258 -1.87 9.63 -16.72
C LEU A 258 -2.48 8.78 -15.60
N SER A 259 -3.28 9.38 -14.74
CA SER A 259 -3.89 8.67 -13.61
C SER A 259 -4.84 7.56 -14.07
N TRP A 260 -5.59 7.81 -15.14
CA TRP A 260 -6.48 6.82 -15.75
C TRP A 260 -5.71 5.67 -16.40
N ALA A 261 -4.61 5.96 -17.12
CA ALA A 261 -3.78 4.93 -17.75
C ALA A 261 -3.21 3.94 -16.71
N VAL A 262 -2.66 4.44 -15.60
CA VAL A 262 -2.15 3.59 -14.51
C VAL A 262 -3.26 2.73 -13.91
N MET A 263 -4.46 3.29 -13.73
CA MET A 263 -5.61 2.52 -13.24
C MET A 263 -6.01 1.39 -14.22
N MET A 264 -5.93 1.64 -15.53
CA MET A 264 -6.21 0.63 -16.55
C MET A 264 -5.15 -0.46 -16.59
N GLU A 265 -3.87 -0.15 -16.34
CA GLU A 265 -2.83 -1.19 -16.24
C GLU A 265 -3.14 -2.20 -15.13
N ILE A 266 -3.67 -1.74 -13.99
CA ILE A 266 -4.11 -2.63 -12.90
C ILE A 266 -5.33 -3.46 -13.29
N VAL A 267 -6.31 -2.86 -13.98
CA VAL A 267 -7.50 -3.59 -14.48
C VAL A 267 -7.09 -4.66 -15.50
N ASP A 268 -6.20 -4.33 -16.42
CA ASP A 268 -5.69 -5.25 -17.44
C ASP A 268 -4.88 -6.39 -16.81
N LEU A 269 -4.03 -6.07 -15.83
CA LEU A 269 -3.27 -7.07 -15.08
C LEU A 269 -4.20 -8.01 -14.31
N ALA A 270 -5.16 -7.47 -13.58
CA ALA A 270 -6.14 -8.26 -12.84
C ALA A 270 -6.95 -9.19 -13.77
N THR A 271 -7.34 -8.67 -14.94
CA THR A 271 -8.05 -9.45 -15.98
C THR A 271 -7.18 -10.61 -16.47
N LYS A 272 -5.91 -10.37 -16.79
CA LYS A 272 -4.95 -11.42 -17.22
C LYS A 272 -4.66 -12.47 -16.15
N LEU A 273 -4.75 -12.08 -14.88
CA LEU A 273 -4.60 -12.99 -13.75
C LEU A 273 -5.91 -13.70 -13.38
N GLY A 274 -7.03 -13.37 -14.04
CA GLY A 274 -8.33 -13.98 -13.78
C GLY A 274 -8.97 -13.53 -12.47
N ILE A 275 -8.60 -12.35 -11.94
CA ILE A 275 -9.21 -11.80 -10.73
C ILE A 275 -10.57 -11.18 -11.09
N PRO A 276 -11.69 -11.75 -10.63
CA PRO A 276 -13.01 -11.27 -11.02
C PRO A 276 -13.33 -9.93 -10.35
N GLY A 277 -14.28 -9.18 -10.91
CA GLY A 277 -14.80 -7.95 -10.30
C GLY A 277 -13.89 -6.71 -10.41
N VAL A 278 -12.65 -6.85 -10.84
CA VAL A 278 -11.71 -5.74 -11.06
C VAL A 278 -11.88 -5.22 -12.49
N THR A 279 -12.88 -4.37 -12.70
CA THR A 279 -13.31 -3.96 -14.04
C THR A 279 -13.09 -2.46 -14.28
N ARG A 280 -13.14 -2.06 -15.55
CA ARG A 280 -13.21 -0.66 -15.95
C ARG A 280 -14.33 0.10 -15.23
N GLN A 281 -15.51 -0.49 -15.10
CA GLN A 281 -16.63 0.14 -14.40
C GLN A 281 -16.30 0.47 -12.94
N VAL A 282 -15.61 -0.45 -12.24
CA VAL A 282 -15.15 -0.22 -10.87
C VAL A 282 -14.11 0.91 -10.82
N ALA A 283 -13.19 0.95 -11.78
CA ALA A 283 -12.24 2.06 -11.92
C ALA A 283 -12.95 3.40 -12.16
N GLU A 284 -13.97 3.45 -13.03
CA GLU A 284 -14.76 4.67 -13.31
C GLU A 284 -15.47 5.17 -12.04
N THR A 285 -16.14 4.27 -11.30
CA THR A 285 -16.81 4.62 -10.04
C THR A 285 -15.82 5.16 -9.01
N ARG A 286 -14.64 4.57 -8.89
CA ARG A 286 -13.62 5.04 -7.94
C ARG A 286 -12.98 6.36 -8.38
N PHE A 287 -12.75 6.55 -9.68
CA PHE A 287 -12.23 7.79 -10.23
C PHE A 287 -13.20 8.96 -10.04
N ALA A 288 -14.51 8.70 -10.14
CA ALA A 288 -15.54 9.72 -9.93
C ALA A 288 -15.42 10.40 -8.56
N VAL A 289 -15.04 9.65 -7.51
CA VAL A 289 -14.78 10.21 -6.17
C VAL A 289 -13.61 11.20 -6.19
N THR A 290 -12.55 10.92 -6.95
CA THR A 290 -11.41 11.86 -7.08
C THR A 290 -11.78 13.08 -7.91
N LYS A 291 -12.61 12.92 -8.97
CA LYS A 291 -13.16 14.06 -9.72
C LYS A 291 -13.98 14.97 -8.81
N GLU A 292 -14.89 14.42 -8.02
CA GLU A 292 -15.68 15.19 -7.07
C GLU A 292 -14.81 15.95 -6.07
N ARG A 293 -13.73 15.33 -5.56
CA ARG A 293 -12.76 16.01 -4.69
C ARG A 293 -12.02 17.15 -5.40
N ALA A 294 -11.63 16.95 -6.65
CA ALA A 294 -10.98 17.98 -7.45
C ALA A 294 -11.92 19.17 -7.70
N GLU A 295 -13.18 18.92 -8.04
CA GLU A 295 -14.20 19.93 -8.29
C GLU A 295 -14.59 20.70 -7.02
N THR A 296 -14.63 20.02 -5.88
CA THR A 296 -15.00 20.62 -4.59
C THR A 296 -13.83 21.25 -3.85
N GLY A 297 -12.60 21.16 -4.38
CA GLY A 297 -11.38 21.65 -3.70
C GLY A 297 -11.03 20.86 -2.44
N ASN A 298 -11.56 19.64 -2.28
CA ASN A 298 -11.34 18.76 -1.13
C ASN A 298 -10.41 17.60 -1.49
N GLY A 299 -9.32 17.92 -2.21
CA GLY A 299 -8.28 16.95 -2.55
C GLY A 299 -7.70 16.30 -1.29
N ARG A 300 -7.37 15.02 -1.40
CA ARG A 300 -6.90 14.19 -0.29
C ARG A 300 -5.41 13.90 -0.38
N GLN A 301 -4.74 14.09 0.75
CA GLN A 301 -3.37 13.65 0.93
C GLN A 301 -3.32 12.12 1.09
N MET A 302 -2.79 11.45 0.07
CA MET A 302 -2.63 10.00 0.04
C MET A 302 -1.56 9.51 1.02
N SER A 303 -1.66 8.25 1.44
CA SER A 303 -0.80 7.68 2.50
C SER A 303 0.70 7.79 2.20
N MET A 304 1.16 7.49 0.98
CA MET A 304 2.58 7.65 0.62
C MET A 304 3.01 9.12 0.64
N LEU A 305 2.15 10.07 0.26
CA LEU A 305 2.49 11.50 0.36
C LEU A 305 2.68 11.92 1.82
N GLN A 306 1.83 11.45 2.73
CA GLN A 306 2.03 11.69 4.17
C GLN A 306 3.39 11.16 4.65
N ASP A 307 3.83 10.04 4.10
CA ASP A 307 5.13 9.46 4.44
C ASP A 307 6.30 10.24 3.89
N VAL A 308 6.21 10.72 2.65
CA VAL A 308 7.21 11.60 2.05
C VAL A 308 7.35 12.88 2.88
N LEU A 309 6.25 13.55 3.23
CA LEU A 309 6.30 14.77 4.04
C LEU A 309 6.88 14.56 5.43
N GLN A 310 6.78 13.34 5.97
CA GLN A 310 7.32 12.96 7.28
C GLN A 310 8.67 12.24 7.20
N ALA A 311 9.29 12.15 6.01
CA ALA A 311 10.54 11.42 5.76
C ALA A 311 10.52 9.97 6.30
N ARG A 312 9.41 9.26 6.13
CA ARG A 312 9.24 7.87 6.56
C ARG A 312 9.34 6.91 5.38
N PRO A 313 9.80 5.67 5.57
CA PRO A 313 9.63 4.61 4.58
C PRO A 313 8.15 4.39 4.24
N PHE A 314 7.86 4.08 2.98
CA PHE A 314 6.49 3.89 2.45
C PHE A 314 6.36 2.64 1.56
N GLU A 315 5.13 2.19 1.35
CA GLU A 315 4.78 0.85 0.84
C GLU A 315 4.93 0.72 -0.69
N VAL A 316 6.11 1.03 -1.24
CA VAL A 316 6.38 0.93 -2.70
C VAL A 316 6.22 -0.50 -3.18
N GLU A 317 6.84 -1.46 -2.49
CA GLU A 317 6.88 -2.84 -2.95
C GLU A 317 5.52 -3.52 -2.91
N ALA A 318 4.73 -3.32 -1.87
CA ALA A 318 3.41 -3.93 -1.76
C ALA A 318 2.38 -3.31 -2.73
N ILE A 319 2.53 -2.03 -3.10
CA ILE A 319 1.56 -1.30 -3.94
C ILE A 319 1.96 -1.28 -5.42
N LEU A 320 3.26 -1.18 -5.73
CA LEU A 320 3.77 -1.08 -7.10
C LEU A 320 4.67 -2.25 -7.47
N GLY A 321 5.61 -2.61 -6.60
CA GLY A 321 6.57 -3.68 -6.88
C GLY A 321 5.90 -5.03 -7.18
N ASN A 322 4.95 -5.44 -6.33
CA ASN A 322 4.22 -6.70 -6.46
C ASN A 322 3.43 -6.79 -7.78
N PRO A 323 2.54 -5.84 -8.13
CA PRO A 323 1.85 -5.88 -9.43
C PRO A 323 2.82 -5.79 -10.61
N VAL A 324 3.88 -4.98 -10.53
CA VAL A 324 4.90 -4.89 -11.58
C VAL A 324 5.60 -6.25 -11.79
N ARG A 325 5.96 -6.97 -10.72
CA ARG A 325 6.54 -8.32 -10.85
C ARG A 325 5.56 -9.33 -11.45
N LEU A 326 4.29 -9.30 -11.04
CA LEU A 326 3.25 -10.14 -11.64
C LEU A 326 3.06 -9.84 -13.13
N GLY A 327 3.15 -8.55 -13.50
CA GLY A 327 3.19 -8.08 -14.87
C GLY A 327 4.41 -8.63 -15.63
N HIS A 328 5.63 -8.44 -15.12
CA HIS A 328 6.87 -8.88 -15.75
C HIS A 328 7.00 -10.41 -15.90
N PHE A 329 6.44 -11.19 -14.98
CA PHE A 329 6.45 -12.65 -15.09
C PHE A 329 5.57 -13.15 -16.26
N LYS A 330 4.67 -12.30 -16.79
CA LYS A 330 3.70 -12.66 -17.82
C LYS A 330 3.63 -11.71 -19.03
N MET A 331 4.36 -10.59 -19.02
CA MET A 331 4.40 -9.59 -20.07
C MET A 331 5.87 -9.34 -20.44
N PRO A 332 6.23 -9.37 -21.73
CA PRO A 332 7.54 -8.90 -22.15
C PRO A 332 7.72 -7.43 -21.73
N MET A 333 8.89 -7.13 -21.17
CA MET A 333 9.39 -5.80 -20.80
C MET A 333 8.85 -4.72 -21.74
N THR A 334 7.99 -3.84 -21.24
CA THR A 334 7.45 -2.72 -22.02
C THR A 334 7.76 -1.43 -21.27
N ILE A 335 8.71 -0.68 -21.86
CA ILE A 335 9.00 0.73 -21.61
C ILE A 335 7.68 1.52 -21.59
N ILE A 336 7.46 2.36 -20.57
CA ILE A 336 6.37 3.33 -20.58
C ILE A 336 6.72 4.39 -21.63
N ARG A 337 6.12 4.27 -22.83
CA ARG A 337 6.28 5.23 -23.92
C ARG A 337 5.35 6.42 -23.69
N GLY A 338 5.94 7.61 -23.56
CA GLY A 338 5.20 8.87 -23.52
C GLY A 338 4.50 9.17 -24.85
N SER A 339 3.22 9.50 -24.78
CA SER A 339 2.35 9.83 -25.91
C SER A 339 2.66 11.22 -26.50
N ARG A 340 3.41 11.27 -27.62
CA ARG A 340 3.40 12.45 -28.50
C ARG A 340 3.60 12.08 -29.98
N VAL A 341 2.87 12.78 -30.85
CA VAL A 341 2.83 12.56 -32.31
C VAL A 341 4.08 13.11 -33.00
N SER A 342 4.62 12.31 -33.92
CA SER A 342 5.78 12.58 -34.80
C SER A 342 5.66 13.88 -35.62
N GLY A 343 6.71 14.73 -35.65
CA GLY A 343 6.86 15.77 -36.68
C GLY A 343 7.43 17.14 -36.27
N GLY A 344 7.75 17.40 -35.00
CA GLY A 344 8.32 18.69 -34.58
C GLY A 344 9.83 18.78 -34.87
N ALA A 345 10.24 19.66 -35.78
CA ALA A 345 11.66 19.86 -36.10
C ALA A 345 12.33 20.90 -35.18
N THR A 346 13.57 20.64 -34.74
CA THR A 346 14.48 21.70 -34.28
C THR A 346 15.93 21.28 -34.56
N ILE A 347 16.57 21.91 -35.55
CA ILE A 347 17.92 21.59 -36.04
C ILE A 347 18.93 22.65 -35.57
N LYS A 348 20.11 22.23 -35.08
CA LYS A 348 21.45 22.65 -35.57
C LYS A 348 22.57 21.74 -35.02
N GLN A 349 23.52 21.35 -35.88
CA GLN A 349 24.56 20.33 -35.64
C GLN A 349 25.93 20.92 -35.24
N GLY A 350 26.77 20.10 -34.56
CA GLY A 350 28.20 20.33 -34.33
C GLY A 350 29.00 19.00 -34.32
N PRO A 351 30.33 19.03 -34.52
CA PRO A 351 31.14 17.86 -34.86
C PRO A 351 31.71 17.18 -33.60
N THR A 352 31.35 15.90 -33.41
CA THR A 352 32.04 14.92 -32.55
C THR A 352 32.14 15.26 -31.06
N PHE A 353 31.06 14.99 -30.31
CA PHE A 353 30.90 14.97 -28.84
C PHE A 353 30.99 16.33 -28.09
N THR A 354 29.89 16.74 -27.42
CA THR A 354 29.77 18.06 -26.73
C THR A 354 28.86 18.06 -25.47
N GLY A 355 28.75 16.96 -24.72
CA GLY A 355 27.88 16.94 -23.52
C GLY A 355 28.51 17.63 -22.30
N GLU A 356 27.85 18.63 -21.72
CA GLU A 356 28.16 19.19 -20.39
C GLU A 356 27.18 18.63 -19.34
N VAL A 357 27.70 18.09 -18.23
CA VAL A 357 26.89 17.77 -17.04
C VAL A 357 26.77 19.04 -16.20
N TYR A 358 25.63 19.70 -16.27
CA TYR A 358 25.41 20.99 -15.60
C TYR A 358 25.26 20.88 -14.08
N ALA A 359 24.91 19.70 -13.56
CA ALA A 359 24.84 19.40 -12.14
C ALA A 359 24.79 17.89 -11.89
N ASP A 360 25.65 17.39 -11.01
CA ASP A 360 25.53 16.07 -10.39
C ASP A 360 25.35 16.31 -8.89
N PRO A 361 24.14 16.18 -8.33
CA PRO A 361 23.94 16.21 -6.90
C PRO A 361 24.49 14.90 -6.31
N ILE A 362 25.82 14.82 -6.19
CA ILE A 362 26.46 13.79 -5.37
C ILE A 362 25.95 14.04 -3.95
N LEU A 363 25.08 13.16 -3.46
CA LEU A 363 24.71 13.14 -2.05
C LEU A 363 25.98 12.77 -1.27
N PHE A 364 26.69 13.79 -0.77
CA PHE A 364 27.88 13.63 0.05
C PHE A 364 27.48 13.08 1.42
N LYS A 365 27.27 11.76 1.46
CA LYS A 365 27.41 10.81 2.59
C LYS A 365 26.71 9.50 2.21
N ALA A 366 27.40 8.65 1.48
CA ALA A 366 27.01 7.26 1.30
C ALA A 366 28.18 6.38 1.79
N GLU A 367 28.45 6.39 3.09
CA GLU A 367 29.33 5.36 3.67
C GLU A 367 28.58 4.09 4.06
N GLU A 368 27.25 4.12 4.16
CA GLU A 368 26.44 2.89 4.25
C GLU A 368 25.08 3.14 3.60
N GLY A 369 24.88 2.68 2.37
CA GLY A 369 23.61 2.90 1.66
C GLY A 369 23.54 2.08 0.38
N ILE A 370 22.52 1.22 0.31
CA ILE A 370 22.18 0.40 -0.86
C ILE A 370 22.06 1.31 -2.09
N ASN A 371 22.81 1.04 -3.16
CA ASN A 371 22.60 1.70 -4.45
C ASN A 371 21.26 1.19 -5.00
N ILE A 372 20.29 2.09 -5.19
CA ILE A 372 18.91 1.76 -5.62
C ILE A 372 18.62 2.41 -6.98
N ASN A 373 19.52 2.23 -7.95
CA ASN A 373 19.29 2.40 -9.39
C ASN A 373 19.58 3.81 -9.97
N HIS A 374 19.61 3.88 -11.30
CA HIS A 374 19.80 5.09 -12.10
C HIS A 374 18.59 5.28 -13.04
N LEU A 375 17.96 6.46 -13.00
CA LEU A 375 16.79 6.80 -13.82
C LEU A 375 17.11 7.95 -14.77
N LEU A 376 16.77 7.82 -16.05
CA LEU A 376 16.96 8.86 -17.07
C LEU A 376 15.61 9.27 -17.65
N GLU A 377 15.29 10.56 -17.63
CA GLU A 377 14.14 11.10 -18.34
C GLU A 377 14.63 11.94 -19.52
N VAL A 378 14.33 11.55 -20.77
CA VAL A 378 14.78 12.29 -21.95
C VAL A 378 13.97 13.58 -22.11
N LYS A 379 14.63 14.73 -22.05
CA LYS A 379 14.00 16.05 -22.13
C LYS A 379 14.04 16.64 -23.54
N ILE A 380 15.08 16.34 -24.33
CA ILE A 380 15.29 16.92 -25.67
C ILE A 380 15.86 15.87 -26.62
N GLY A 381 15.33 15.84 -27.84
CA GLY A 381 15.84 15.09 -28.98
C GLY A 381 15.57 13.58 -28.90
N SER A 382 16.54 12.79 -29.32
CA SER A 382 16.45 11.33 -29.40
C SER A 382 17.81 10.70 -29.15
N GLY A 383 17.79 9.47 -28.64
CA GLY A 383 18.96 8.79 -28.14
C GLY A 383 18.87 7.29 -28.25
N TRP A 384 19.81 6.65 -27.59
CA TRP A 384 19.92 5.22 -27.43
C TRP A 384 20.37 4.92 -26.00
N VAL A 385 19.93 3.80 -25.45
CA VAL A 385 20.49 3.19 -24.26
C VAL A 385 20.82 1.73 -24.55
N CYS A 386 21.86 1.21 -23.93
CA CYS A 386 22.23 -0.19 -24.06
C CYS A 386 22.93 -0.66 -22.79
N ASP A 387 22.51 -1.80 -22.27
CA ASP A 387 23.30 -2.53 -21.27
C ASP A 387 24.55 -3.12 -21.94
N LYS A 388 25.65 -3.23 -21.20
CA LYS A 388 26.90 -3.77 -21.73
C LYS A 388 26.70 -5.21 -22.20
N GLY A 389 26.93 -5.46 -23.49
CA GLY A 389 26.71 -6.77 -24.13
C GLY A 389 25.25 -7.06 -24.50
N GLY A 390 24.34 -6.10 -24.33
CA GLY A 390 22.94 -6.18 -24.75
C GLY A 390 22.70 -5.56 -26.13
N GLU A 391 21.42 -5.55 -26.53
CA GLU A 391 20.95 -4.91 -27.76
C GLU A 391 20.60 -3.43 -27.51
N PRO A 392 21.11 -2.47 -28.31
CA PRO A 392 20.78 -1.06 -28.13
C PRO A 392 19.31 -0.74 -28.39
N GLN A 393 18.73 0.11 -27.54
CA GLN A 393 17.33 0.51 -27.58
C GLN A 393 17.20 2.02 -27.81
N ARG A 394 16.31 2.41 -28.72
CA ARG A 394 16.09 3.81 -29.08
C ARG A 394 15.28 4.56 -28.02
N LEU A 395 15.64 5.81 -27.78
CA LEU A 395 15.02 6.74 -26.84
C LEU A 395 14.48 7.99 -27.54
N ASN A 396 13.37 8.50 -27.05
CA ASN A 396 12.68 9.72 -27.51
C ASN A 396 12.38 10.64 -26.32
N VAL A 397 12.09 11.91 -26.58
CA VAL A 397 11.61 12.84 -25.55
C VAL A 397 10.42 12.25 -24.78
N GLY A 398 10.51 12.28 -23.45
CA GLY A 398 9.51 11.72 -22.54
C GLY A 398 9.78 10.28 -22.11
N ASP A 399 10.72 9.57 -22.76
CA ASP A 399 11.07 8.22 -22.35
C ASP A 399 11.79 8.24 -20.99
N ILE A 400 11.39 7.31 -20.13
CA ILE A 400 12.01 7.06 -18.83
C ILE A 400 12.78 5.74 -18.92
N VAL A 401 14.09 5.81 -18.68
CA VAL A 401 14.98 4.65 -18.61
C VAL A 401 15.27 4.35 -17.15
N TRP A 402 15.11 3.09 -16.76
CA TRP A 402 15.54 2.59 -15.46
C TRP A 402 16.68 1.60 -15.65
N ALA A 403 17.85 1.93 -15.11
CA ALA A 403 19.02 1.08 -15.07
C ALA A 403 19.22 0.53 -13.64
N PRO A 404 19.04 -0.78 -13.42
CA PRO A 404 19.16 -1.39 -12.10
C PRO A 404 20.56 -1.22 -11.49
N ALA A 405 20.65 -1.24 -10.16
CA ALA A 405 21.93 -1.21 -9.47
C ALA A 405 22.86 -2.37 -9.89
N GLY A 406 24.15 -2.08 -10.04
CA GLY A 406 25.17 -3.06 -10.44
C GLY A 406 25.22 -3.36 -11.94
N THR A 407 24.36 -2.74 -12.75
CA THR A 407 24.43 -2.83 -14.21
C THR A 407 25.46 -1.85 -14.76
N THR A 408 26.05 -2.21 -15.90
CA THR A 408 26.85 -1.30 -16.72
C THR A 408 26.06 -1.03 -17.98
N HIS A 409 25.76 0.23 -18.24
CA HIS A 409 25.03 0.65 -19.42
C HIS A 409 25.64 1.93 -20.01
N TRP A 410 25.36 2.18 -21.27
CA TRP A 410 25.66 3.43 -21.93
C TRP A 410 24.40 4.04 -22.50
N HIS A 411 24.37 5.37 -22.62
CA HIS A 411 23.34 6.08 -23.35
C HIS A 411 23.97 7.25 -24.12
N GLY A 412 23.41 7.56 -25.28
CA GLY A 412 23.92 8.63 -26.13
C GLY A 412 22.90 9.07 -27.16
N ALA A 413 23.18 10.17 -27.86
CA ALA A 413 22.25 10.71 -28.84
C ALA A 413 22.04 9.77 -30.05
N ASP A 414 20.95 9.94 -30.78
CA ASP A 414 20.78 9.30 -32.10
C ASP A 414 21.58 10.08 -33.16
N ASP A 415 21.84 9.46 -34.31
CA ASP A 415 22.56 10.10 -35.40
C ASP A 415 21.78 11.33 -35.90
N GLY A 416 22.46 12.48 -35.94
CA GLY A 416 21.83 13.74 -36.34
C GLY A 416 20.89 14.36 -35.29
N SER A 417 20.83 13.81 -34.08
CA SER A 417 20.05 14.34 -32.96
C SER A 417 20.94 14.81 -31.81
N LEU A 418 20.46 15.76 -31.02
CA LEU A 418 20.93 15.97 -29.65
C LEU A 418 20.16 15.02 -28.72
N MET A 419 20.70 14.75 -27.54
CA MET A 419 19.95 14.11 -26.45
C MET A 419 20.27 14.87 -25.16
N ALA A 420 19.27 15.52 -24.58
CA ALA A 420 19.33 16.02 -23.21
C ALA A 420 18.40 15.18 -22.34
N HIS A 421 18.84 14.79 -21.16
CA HIS A 421 18.05 14.02 -20.22
C HIS A 421 18.30 14.49 -18.79
N LEU A 422 17.33 14.26 -17.91
CA LEU A 422 17.50 14.37 -16.46
C LEU A 422 17.92 13.00 -15.93
N ALA A 423 19.10 12.93 -15.32
CA ALA A 423 19.59 11.74 -14.63
C ALA A 423 19.32 11.86 -13.13
N ILE A 424 18.64 10.88 -12.54
CA ILE A 424 18.43 10.76 -11.10
C ILE A 424 19.13 9.49 -10.65
N SER A 425 20.18 9.65 -9.84
CA SER A 425 20.93 8.54 -9.26
C SER A 425 20.72 8.51 -7.75
N HIS A 426 20.42 7.33 -7.19
CA HIS A 426 20.44 7.15 -5.74
C HIS A 426 21.69 6.39 -5.32
N GLY A 427 22.70 7.14 -4.89
CA GLY A 427 24.01 6.64 -4.47
C GLY A 427 25.14 7.08 -5.40
N LYS A 428 26.30 6.43 -5.31
CA LYS A 428 27.50 6.82 -6.07
C LYS A 428 27.47 6.20 -7.47
N THR A 429 27.32 7.03 -8.49
CA THR A 429 27.53 6.65 -9.89
C THR A 429 29.02 6.59 -10.20
N THR A 430 29.48 5.48 -10.77
CA THR A 430 30.86 5.33 -11.25
C THR A 430 30.86 5.44 -12.77
N TRP A 431 31.42 6.54 -13.28
CA TRP A 431 31.61 6.72 -14.72
C TRP A 431 32.79 5.85 -15.17
N LEU A 432 32.54 4.97 -16.13
CA LEU A 432 33.54 4.13 -16.76
C LEU A 432 34.09 4.79 -18.02
N ASP A 433 34.98 4.09 -18.73
CA ASP A 433 35.50 4.55 -20.00
C ASP A 433 34.38 4.71 -21.05
N PRO A 434 34.53 5.66 -22.01
CA PRO A 434 33.62 5.77 -23.14
C PRO A 434 33.51 4.43 -23.88
N VAL A 435 32.30 4.10 -24.34
CA VAL A 435 32.12 2.96 -25.25
C VAL A 435 32.86 3.21 -26.56
N THR A 436 33.32 2.12 -27.16
CA THR A 436 33.98 2.15 -28.46
C THR A 436 33.01 2.55 -29.57
N ASP A 437 33.52 3.07 -30.69
CA ASP A 437 32.70 3.36 -31.87
C ASP A 437 31.96 2.11 -32.37
N GLU A 438 32.54 0.92 -32.22
CA GLU A 438 31.90 -0.35 -32.58
C GLU A 438 30.69 -0.65 -31.68
N GLU A 439 30.88 -0.59 -30.36
CA GLU A 439 29.79 -0.79 -29.38
C GLU A 439 28.66 0.23 -29.55
N TYR A 440 29.01 1.49 -29.82
CA TYR A 440 28.03 2.54 -30.04
C TYR A 440 27.29 2.37 -31.38
N ASN A 441 27.99 1.96 -32.45
CA ASN A 441 27.40 1.74 -33.77
C ASN A 441 26.59 0.43 -33.88
N ALA A 442 26.63 -0.45 -32.87
CA ALA A 442 25.72 -1.58 -32.77
C ALA A 442 24.24 -1.16 -32.85
N LYS A 443 23.92 0.09 -32.46
CA LYS A 443 22.58 0.68 -32.61
C LYS A 443 22.06 0.66 -34.04
N ASN A 444 22.95 0.66 -35.03
CA ASN A 444 22.59 0.66 -36.44
C ASN A 444 22.02 -0.68 -36.90
N ALA A 445 22.33 -1.79 -36.21
CA ALA A 445 21.71 -3.09 -36.46
C ALA A 445 20.25 -3.12 -35.98
N ALA A 446 19.90 -2.31 -34.97
CA ALA A 446 18.56 -2.18 -34.40
C ALA A 446 17.67 -1.14 -35.13
N LYS A 447 18.17 -0.49 -36.20
CA LYS A 447 17.43 0.53 -36.99
C LYS A 447 16.49 -0.04 -38.07
N VAL A 448 16.36 -1.37 -38.19
CA VAL A 448 15.51 -2.05 -39.21
C VAL A 448 14.08 -2.22 -38.73
#